data_AF-A0A843C881-F1
#
_entry.id   AF-A0A843C881-F1
#
_cell.length_a   1.000
_cell.length_b   1.000
_cell.length_c   1.000
_cell.angle_alpha   90.00
_cell.angle_beta   90.00
_cell.angle_gamma   90.00
#
_symmetry.space_group_name_H-M   'P 1'
#
loop_
_entity.id
_entity.type
_entity.pdbx_description
1 polymer ?
#
loop_
_entity_poly.entity_id
_entity_poly.type
_entity_poly.pdbx_seq_one_letter_code
_entity_poly.pdbx_strand_id
1 'polypeptide(L)' 'MHVGIYGSGTTDNATKTIKKILDDAEIESFLINAKSKVKHADCIIVLGGDKGVRNYFHSSFDSISPVLGISEGEASGF' A
#
# COMPACT_ATOMS: atom_id res chain seq x y z
N MET A 1 -6.42 -10.44 9.77
CA MET A 1 -5.63 -10.16 8.56
C MET A 1 -4.99 -8.80 8.74
N HIS A 2 -3.72 -8.64 8.39
CA HIS A 2 -2.97 -7.41 8.54
C HIS A 2 -2.57 -6.89 7.15
N VAL A 3 -2.98 -5.67 6.84
CA VAL A 3 -2.71 -5.04 5.54
C VAL A 3 -1.76 -3.87 5.71
N GLY A 4 -0.66 -3.90 4.95
CA GLY A 4 0.25 -2.77 4.83
C GLY A 4 -0.21 -1.83 3.71
N ILE A 5 -0.22 -0.52 3.95
CA ILE A 5 -0.57 0.49 2.93
C ILE A 5 0.66 1.33 2.65
N TYR A 6 1.13 1.34 1.40
CA TYR A 6 2.24 2.15 0.93
C TYR A 6 1.74 3.23 -0.04
N GLY A 7 2.17 4.48 0.15
CA GLY A 7 1.81 5.59 -0.74
C GLY A 7 2.85 6.71 -0.70
N SER A 8 2.94 7.50 -1.77
CA SER A 8 3.99 8.52 -1.95
C SER A 8 3.72 9.88 -1.29
N GLY A 9 2.87 9.94 -0.25
CA GLY A 9 2.52 11.17 0.48
C GLY A 9 1.61 12.15 -0.29
N THR A 10 1.42 11.96 -1.60
CA THR A 10 0.41 12.64 -2.42
C THR A 10 -0.96 11.94 -2.38
N THR A 11 -1.03 10.80 -1.71
CA THR A 11 -2.12 9.82 -1.77
C THR A 11 -3.00 9.85 -0.50
N ASP A 12 -2.98 10.96 0.24
CA ASP A 12 -3.55 11.05 1.60
C ASP A 12 -5.04 10.76 1.66
N ASN A 13 -5.81 11.22 0.66
CA ASN A 13 -7.25 10.96 0.61
C ASN A 13 -7.55 9.49 0.30
N ALA A 14 -6.88 8.88 -0.68
CA ALA A 14 -7.04 7.46 -0.98
C ALA A 14 -6.62 6.58 0.21
N THR A 15 -5.53 6.96 0.88
CA THR A 15 -5.06 6.29 2.11
C THR A 15 -6.13 6.28 3.19
N LYS A 16 -6.77 7.43 3.46
CA LYS A 16 -7.85 7.53 4.46
C LYS A 16 -9.07 6.71 4.06
N THR A 17 -9.47 6.77 2.79
CA THR A 17 -10.61 6.01 2.27
C THR A 17 -10.38 4.49 2.39
N ILE A 18 -9.22 4.01 1.95
CA ILE A 18 -8.87 2.58 2.04
C ILE A 18 -8.76 2.14 3.49
N LYS A 19 -8.12 2.94 4.35
CA LYS A 19 -8.06 2.65 5.78
C LYS A 19 -9.46 2.50 6.37
N LYS A 20 -10.38 3.43 6.07
CA LYS A 20 -11.76 3.35 6.51
C LYS A 20 -12.47 2.08 6.00
N ILE A 21 -12.32 1.73 4.72
CA ILE A 21 -12.93 0.51 4.16
C ILE A 21 -12.41 -0.75 4.87
N LEU A 22 -11.11 -0.82 5.14
CA LEU A 22 -10.51 -1.94 5.86
C LEU A 22 -10.98 -1.97 7.32
N ASP A 23 -11.02 -0.82 7.99
CA ASP A 23 -11.48 -0.70 9.37
C ASP A 23 -12.98 -1.10 9.49
N ASP A 24 -13.83 -0.67 8.56
CA ASP A 24 -15.26 -1.05 8.47
C ASP A 24 -15.45 -2.56 8.21
N ALA A 25 -14.45 -3.21 7.62
CA ALA A 25 -14.41 -4.66 7.39
C ALA A 25 -13.67 -5.42 8.51
N GLU A 26 -13.33 -4.76 9.62
CA GLU A 26 -12.59 -5.32 10.76
C GLU A 26 -11.19 -5.88 10.37
N ILE A 27 -10.55 -5.29 9.36
CA ILE A 27 -9.21 -5.65 8.90
C ILE A 27 -8.20 -4.64 9.45
N GLU A 28 -7.22 -5.13 10.21
CA GLU A 28 -6.15 -4.28 10.73
C GLU A 28 -5.25 -3.76 9.61
N SER A 29 -5.05 -2.44 9.58
CA SER A 29 -4.26 -1.77 8.56
C SER A 29 -3.22 -0.81 9.13
N PHE A 30 -2.03 -0.79 8.53
CA PHE A 30 -0.94 0.11 8.94
C PHE A 30 -0.24 0.77 7.75
N LEU A 31 0.27 1.98 7.97
CA LEU A 31 1.02 2.71 6.97
C LEU A 31 2.47 2.22 6.94
N ILE A 32 2.96 1.89 5.75
CA ILE A 32 4.35 1.60 5.48
C ILE A 32 5.05 2.90 5.15
N ASN A 33 6.07 3.23 5.93
CA ASN A 33 6.90 4.42 5.70
C ASN A 33 8.37 4.01 5.73
N ALA A 34 9.21 4.75 4.99
CA ALA A 34 10.63 4.42 4.80
C ALA A 34 11.48 4.37 6.09
N LYS A 35 10.91 4.82 7.23
CA LYS A 35 11.59 4.86 8.53
C LYS A 35 11.10 3.79 9.52
N SER A 36 10.01 3.06 9.22
CA SER A 36 9.54 1.98 10.10
C SER A 36 10.04 0.63 9.62
N LYS A 37 10.35 -0.25 10.58
CA LYS A 37 10.51 -1.68 10.26
C LYS A 37 9.15 -2.18 9.77
N VAL A 38 9.15 -2.81 8.59
CA VAL A 38 7.96 -3.45 8.02
C VAL A 38 7.47 -4.50 9.02
N LYS A 39 6.26 -4.29 9.56
CA LYS A 39 5.55 -5.31 10.32
C LYS A 39 5.12 -6.41 9.34
N HIS A 40 5.02 -7.66 9.80
CA HIS A 40 4.46 -8.74 8.99
C HIS A 40 3.09 -8.32 8.44
N ALA A 41 2.91 -8.42 7.12
CA ALA A 41 1.66 -8.13 6.44
C ALA A 41 1.22 -9.36 5.66
N ASP A 42 -0.08 -9.64 5.67
CA ASP A 42 -0.67 -10.70 4.86
C ASP A 42 -0.90 -10.24 3.41
N CYS A 43 -0.97 -8.92 3.21
CA CYS A 43 -1.12 -8.26 1.91
C CYS A 43 -0.63 -6.82 1.98
N ILE A 44 -0.13 -6.32 0.84
CA ILE A 44 0.32 -4.94 0.69
C ILE A 44 -0.54 -4.24 -0.34
N ILE A 45 -1.11 -3.10 0.01
CA ILE A 45 -1.77 -2.19 -0.91
C ILE A 45 -0.80 -1.06 -1.25
N VAL A 46 -0.53 -0.88 -2.55
CA VAL A 46 0.32 0.20 -3.05
C VAL A 46 -0.54 1.22 -3.77
N LEU A 47 -0.50 2.46 -3.30
CA LEU A 47 -1.19 3.59 -3.90
C LEU A 47 -0.29 4.26 -4.93
N GLY A 48 -0.82 4.40 -6.14
CA GLY A 48 -0.11 4.85 -7.33
C GLY A 48 -0.02 3.75 -8.39
N GLY A 49 0.31 4.15 -9.62
CA GLY A 49 0.54 3.20 -10.72
C GLY A 49 1.88 2.45 -10.58
N ASP A 50 2.42 1.96 -11.71
CA ASP A 50 3.65 1.15 -11.76
C ASP A 50 4.84 1.77 -11.03
N LYS A 51 4.95 3.11 -11.05
CA LYS A 51 5.99 3.84 -10.31
C LYS A 51 5.89 3.63 -8.80
N GLY A 52 4.67 3.62 -8.25
CA GLY A 52 4.42 3.36 -6.83
C GLY A 52 4.81 1.93 -6.45
N VAL A 53 4.38 0.95 -7.25
CA VAL A 53 4.71 -0.47 -7.06
C VAL A 53 6.22 -0.69 -7.10
N ARG A 54 6.90 -0.14 -8.11
CA ARG A 54 8.36 -0.19 -8.21
C ARG A 54 9.04 0.42 -6.99
N ASN A 55 8.58 1.58 -6.53
CA ASN A 55 9.18 2.25 -5.37
C ASN A 55 8.99 1.45 -4.08
N TYR A 56 7.85 0.78 -3.90
CA TYR A 56 7.61 -0.13 -2.79
C TYR A 56 8.69 -1.23 -2.75
N PHE A 57 8.87 -1.98 -3.84
CA PHE A 57 9.86 -3.06 -3.93
C PHE A 57 11.32 -2.58 -3.83
N HIS A 58 11.62 -1.34 -4.23
CA HIS A 58 12.95 -0.76 -3.98
C HIS A 58 13.21 -0.50 -2.49
N SER A 59 12.18 -0.19 -1.72
CA SER A 59 12.27 0.18 -0.30
C SER A 59 12.04 -1.00 0.67
N SER A 60 11.46 -2.09 0.19
CA SER A 60 11.11 -3.27 0.98
C SER A 60 11.56 -4.54 0.24
N PHE A 61 12.41 -5.34 0.89
CA PHE A 61 12.93 -6.59 0.34
C PHE A 61 12.11 -7.79 0.85
N ASP A 62 10.79 -7.67 0.86
CA ASP A 62 9.88 -8.78 1.12
C ASP A 62 9.19 -9.20 -0.18
N SER A 63 9.75 -10.22 -0.83
CA SER A 63 9.29 -10.69 -2.15
C SER A 63 8.15 -11.71 -2.07
N ILE A 64 7.65 -12.02 -0.87
CA ILE A 64 6.70 -13.13 -0.66
C ILE A 64 5.27 -12.59 -0.45
N SER A 65 5.14 -11.39 0.11
CA SER A 65 3.86 -10.76 0.38
C SER A 65 3.11 -10.39 -0.93
N PRO A 66 1.83 -10.74 -1.08
CA PRO A 66 1.05 -10.34 -2.25
C PRO A 66 0.84 -8.82 -2.27
N VAL A 67 0.94 -8.22 -3.46
CA VAL A 67 0.84 -6.77 -3.67
C VAL A 67 -0.35 -6.44 -4.57
N LEU A 68 -1.23 -5.57 -4.09
CA LEU A 68 -2.33 -4.97 -4.85
C LEU A 68 -2.00 -3.50 -5.17
N GLY A 69 -1.74 -3.22 -6.45
CA GLY A 69 -1.57 -1.85 -6.94
C GLY A 69 -2.92 -1.18 -7.22
N ILE A 70 -3.11 0.04 -6.71
CA ILE A 70 -4.28 0.88 -6.99
C ILE A 70 -3.80 2.15 -7.70
N SER A 71 -4.07 2.26 -8.99
CA SER A 71 -3.81 3.47 -9.76
C SER A 71 -4.78 4.58 -9.35
N GLU A 72 -4.25 5.75 -9.04
CA GLU A 72 -5.03 6.96 -8.73
C GLU A 72 -5.21 7.87 -9.95
N GLY A 73 -4.61 7.51 -11.09
CA GLY A 73 -4.73 8.26 -12.35
C GLY A 73 -5.42 7.43 -13.44
N GLU A 74 -5.96 8.12 -14.45
CA GLU A 74 -6.58 7.49 -15.63
C GLU A 74 -5.57 6.83 -16.57
N ALA A 75 -4.27 6.99 -16.31
CA ALA A 75 -3.23 6.30 -17.06
C ALA A 75 -3.33 4.79 -16.82
N SER A 76 -3.51 4.03 -17.90
CA SER A 76 -3.39 2.58 -17.90
C SER A 76 -1.93 2.20 -17.61
N GLY A 77 -1.69 1.71 -16.38
CA GLY A 77 -0.47 1.00 -16.02
C GLY A 77 -0.43 -0.40 -16.67
N PHE A 78 0.65 -1.14 -16.41
CA PHE A 78 0.85 -2.50 -16.93
C PHE A 78 -0.01 -3.55 -16.22
#